data_AF-A0A378LTH2-F1
#
_entry.id   AF-A0A378LTH2-F1
#
_cell.length_a   1.000
_cell.length_b   1.000
_cell.length_c   1.000
_cell.angle_alpha   90.00
_cell.angle_beta   90.00
_cell.angle_gamma   90.00
#
_symmetry.space_group_name_H-M   'P 1'
#
loop_
_entity.id
_entity.type
_entity.pdbx_description
1 polymer ?
#
loop_
_entity_poly.entity_id
_entity_poly.type
_entity_poly.pdbx_seq_one_letter_code
_entity_poly.pdbx_strand_id
1 'polypeptide(L)'
;MPRSFKDNQTKWFPEGSLADLPDIDAKREDYPILGWQITPGDVVCFHMLTLHSAGGVGHNLRRRVFSVRFLGDDITHAPRQWTTSPDFPGLSDELPSGAPMDHPLFPIIWSRV
;
A
#
# COMPACT_ATOMS: atom_id res chain seq x y z
N MET A 1 -6.68 -7.07 12.09
CA MET A 1 -7.56 -6.69 10.98
C MET A 1 -7.31 -5.25 10.53
N PRO A 2 -7.10 -4.98 9.23
CA PRO A 2 -7.09 -3.62 8.68
C PRO A 2 -8.45 -2.93 8.89
N ARG A 3 -8.43 -1.67 9.32
CA ARG A 3 -9.63 -0.87 9.62
C ARG A 3 -9.69 0.38 8.75
N SER A 4 -10.90 0.85 8.43
CA SER A 4 -11.06 2.11 7.72
C SER A 4 -10.55 3.28 8.56
N PHE A 5 -9.82 4.23 7.95
CA PHE A 5 -9.31 5.41 8.66
C PHE A 5 -10.42 6.26 9.28
N LYS A 6 -11.57 6.39 8.60
CA LYS A 6 -12.66 7.27 9.03
C LYS A 6 -13.49 6.69 10.17
N ASP A 7 -13.89 5.42 10.04
CA ASP A 7 -14.90 4.81 10.92
C ASP A 7 -14.32 3.69 11.80
N ASN A 8 -13.03 3.38 11.65
CA ASN A 8 -12.33 2.31 12.36
C ASN A 8 -12.98 0.92 12.22
N GLN A 9 -13.60 0.64 11.06
CA GLN A 9 -14.35 -0.60 10.81
C GLN A 9 -13.56 -1.62 9.99
N THR A 10 -13.68 -2.89 10.33
CA THR A 10 -13.17 -4.04 9.57
C THR A 10 -14.20 -4.43 8.50
N LYS A 11 -13.98 -4.02 7.24
CA LYS A 11 -14.95 -4.24 6.15
C LYS A 11 -14.52 -5.25 5.09
N TRP A 12 -13.23 -5.54 5.00
CA TRP A 12 -12.65 -6.12 3.77
C TRP A 12 -12.24 -7.58 3.90
N PHE A 13 -12.15 -8.08 5.14
CA PHE A 13 -11.63 -9.41 5.42
C PHE A 13 -12.61 -10.14 6.34
N PRO A 14 -12.85 -11.45 6.13
CA PRO A 14 -13.64 -12.26 7.05
C PRO A 14 -13.11 -12.15 8.48
N GLU A 15 -14.02 -12.18 9.46
CA GLU A 15 -13.63 -12.14 10.87
C GLU A 15 -12.63 -13.28 11.19
N GLY A 16 -11.58 -12.97 11.94
CA GLY A 16 -10.52 -13.92 12.30
C GLY A 16 -9.52 -14.25 11.19
N SER A 17 -9.67 -13.73 9.97
CA SER A 17 -8.74 -14.04 8.86
C SER A 17 -7.39 -13.33 8.94
N LEU A 18 -7.29 -12.21 9.67
CA LEU A 18 -6.04 -11.48 9.90
C LEU A 18 -5.88 -11.09 11.36
N ALA A 19 -4.66 -11.23 11.88
CA ALA A 19 -4.32 -10.76 13.22
C ALA A 19 -4.54 -9.24 13.36
N ASP A 20 -4.93 -8.80 14.55
CA ASP A 20 -4.96 -7.38 14.89
C ASP A 20 -3.56 -6.78 14.93
N LEU A 21 -3.48 -5.52 14.50
CA LEU A 21 -2.25 -4.78 14.68
C LEU A 21 -2.04 -4.61 16.19
N PRO A 22 -0.84 -4.92 16.70
CA PRO A 22 -0.52 -4.59 18.08
C PRO A 22 -0.63 -3.08 18.28
N ASP A 23 -0.87 -2.66 19.52
CA ASP A 23 -0.87 -1.26 19.88
C ASP A 23 0.57 -0.71 19.86
N ILE A 24 1.02 -0.33 18.66
CA ILE A 24 2.36 0.20 18.42
C ILE A 24 2.58 1.48 19.21
N ASP A 25 1.55 2.31 19.36
CA ASP A 25 1.68 3.62 20.01
C ASP A 25 1.82 3.50 21.53
N ALA A 26 1.12 2.56 22.16
CA ALA A 26 1.28 2.28 23.59
C ALA A 26 2.60 1.56 23.93
N LYS A 27 3.22 0.88 22.96
CA LYS A 27 4.40 0.01 23.16
C LYS A 27 5.54 0.34 22.19
N ARG A 28 5.76 1.62 21.89
CA ARG A 28 6.73 2.04 20.87
C ARG A 28 8.15 1.53 21.12
N GLU A 29 8.54 1.41 22.40
CA GLU A 29 9.86 0.94 22.82
C GLU A 29 10.11 -0.54 22.47
N ASP A 30 9.05 -1.33 22.28
CA ASP A 30 9.13 -2.75 21.93
C ASP A 30 9.41 -2.97 20.44
N TYR A 31 9.37 -1.92 19.62
CA TYR A 31 9.44 -2.02 18.15
C TYR A 31 10.55 -1.15 17.55
N PRO A 32 11.27 -1.64 16.52
CA PRO A 32 12.25 -0.84 15.79
C PRO A 32 11.55 0.13 14.83
N ILE A 33 11.04 1.24 15.36
CA ILE A 33 10.36 2.27 14.57
C ILE A 33 11.39 3.18 13.92
N LEU A 34 11.51 3.08 12.60
CA LEU A 34 12.43 3.88 11.80
C LEU A 34 11.73 5.11 11.23
N GLY A 35 12.47 6.23 11.15
CA GLY A 35 11.99 7.48 10.58
C GLY A 35 13.14 8.37 10.14
N TRP A 36 12.89 9.18 9.11
CA TRP A 36 13.90 10.04 8.50
C TRP A 36 13.34 11.45 8.31
N GLN A 37 14.22 12.44 8.46
CA GLN A 37 13.96 13.78 7.92
C GLN A 37 14.13 13.71 6.39
N ILE A 38 13.14 14.19 5.66
CA ILE A 38 13.06 14.09 4.21
C ILE A 38 13.03 15.51 3.63
N THR A 39 13.87 15.77 2.63
CA THR A 39 13.90 17.01 1.86
C THR A 39 13.43 16.77 0.41
N PRO A 40 13.05 17.81 -0.36
CA PRO A 40 12.62 17.61 -1.75
C PRO A 40 13.70 16.93 -2.59
N GLY A 41 13.36 15.78 -3.19
CA GLY A 41 14.28 14.95 -3.97
C GLY A 41 14.63 13.61 -3.31
N ASP A 42 14.49 13.52 -1.98
CA ASP A 42 14.68 12.27 -1.25
C ASP A 42 13.53 11.29 -1.52
N VAL A 43 13.87 9.99 -1.55
CA VAL A 43 12.92 8.91 -1.81
C VAL A 43 13.04 7.85 -0.71
N VAL A 44 11.89 7.38 -0.23
CA VAL A 44 11.79 6.24 0.68
C VAL A 44 11.10 5.10 -0.06
N CYS A 45 11.81 3.98 -0.21
CA CYS A 45 11.28 2.75 -0.79
C CYS A 45 11.06 1.72 0.31
N PHE A 46 9.89 1.09 0.33
CA PHE A 46 9.57 0.05 1.30
C PHE A 46 8.69 -1.03 0.66
N HIS A 47 8.74 -2.24 1.23
CA HIS A 47 7.94 -3.37 0.75
C HIS A 47 6.44 -3.15 1.05
N MET A 48 5.53 -3.60 0.17
CA MET A 48 4.08 -3.36 0.33
C MET A 48 3.48 -3.87 1.65
N LEU A 49 4.10 -4.86 2.28
CA LEU A 49 3.69 -5.40 3.58
C LEU A 49 4.27 -4.64 4.79
N THR A 50 5.05 -3.59 4.57
CA THR A 50 5.65 -2.80 5.66
C THR A 50 4.58 -1.95 6.33
N LEU A 51 4.38 -2.13 7.64
CA LEU A 51 3.58 -1.21 8.43
C LEU A 51 4.27 0.17 8.45
N HIS A 52 3.55 1.19 8.00
CA HIS A 52 4.09 2.54 7.93
C HIS A 52 3.01 3.55 8.31
N SER A 53 3.46 4.69 8.81
CA SER A 53 2.62 5.84 9.10
C SER A 53 3.35 7.11 8.71
N ALA A 54 2.60 8.20 8.59
CA ALA A 54 3.18 9.51 8.36
C ALA A 54 2.71 10.45 9.47
N GLY A 55 3.64 11.20 10.05
CA GLY A 55 3.30 12.28 10.98
C GLY A 55 2.38 13.31 10.32
N GLY A 56 1.63 14.01 11.17
CA GLY A 56 0.80 15.14 10.77
C GLY A 56 1.62 16.31 10.20
N VAL A 57 0.93 17.27 9.59
CA VAL A 57 1.53 18.49 9.07
C VAL A 57 1.08 19.64 9.98
N GLY A 58 2.01 20.52 10.38
CA GLY A 58 1.70 21.65 11.26
C GLY A 58 0.69 22.63 10.68
N HIS A 59 0.04 23.40 11.55
CA HIS A 59 -0.93 24.43 11.16
C HIS A 59 -0.24 25.43 10.21
N ASN A 60 -0.77 25.60 8.99
CA ASN A 60 -0.21 26.43 7.89
C ASN A 60 0.95 25.82 7.08
N LEU A 61 1.32 24.55 7.30
CA LEU A 61 2.29 23.85 6.45
C LEU A 61 1.57 22.92 5.46
N ARG A 62 2.22 22.63 4.32
CA ARG A 62 1.73 21.65 3.35
C ARG A 62 2.84 20.68 2.97
N ARG A 63 2.57 19.39 3.12
CA ARG A 63 3.40 18.31 2.57
C ARG A 63 2.82 17.87 1.22
N ARG A 64 3.64 17.86 0.17
CA ARG A 64 3.29 17.27 -1.13
C ARG A 64 4.22 16.08 -1.37
N VAL A 65 3.63 14.95 -1.73
CA VAL A 65 4.36 13.70 -1.99
C VAL A 65 3.79 13.10 -3.27
N PHE A 66 4.65 12.50 -4.07
CA PHE A 66 4.28 11.63 -5.18
C PHE A 66 4.66 10.20 -4.80
N SER A 67 3.71 9.27 -4.91
CA SER A 67 3.94 7.85 -4.62
C SER A 67 3.72 7.02 -5.87
N VAL A 68 4.62 6.06 -6.07
CA VAL A 68 4.55 5.05 -7.13
C VAL A 68 4.60 3.67 -6.50
N ARG A 69 4.00 2.70 -7.18
CA ARG A 69 4.04 1.29 -6.80
C ARG A 69 4.63 0.51 -7.95
N PHE A 70 5.57 -0.36 -7.62
CA PHE A 70 6.22 -1.26 -8.57
C PHE A 70 5.75 -2.68 -8.29
N LEU A 71 5.54 -3.46 -9.35
CA LEU A 71 5.22 -4.87 -9.27
C LEU A 71 6.44 -5.68 -9.72
N GLY A 72 6.65 -6.83 -9.08
CA GLY A 72 7.59 -7.84 -9.57
C GLY A 72 7.05 -8.52 -10.83
N ASP A 73 7.94 -9.23 -11.52
CA ASP A 73 7.61 -10.07 -12.67
C ASP A 73 6.84 -11.36 -12.28
N ASP A 74 6.82 -11.69 -10.99
CA ASP A 74 6.12 -12.83 -10.39
C ASP A 74 4.69 -12.50 -9.92
N ILE A 75 4.23 -11.26 -10.10
CA ILE A 75 2.92 -10.81 -9.63
C ILE A 75 1.81 -11.24 -10.60
N THR A 76 0.73 -11.78 -10.03
CA THR A 76 -0.49 -12.14 -10.75
C THR A 76 -1.65 -11.24 -10.41
N HIS A 77 -2.59 -11.14 -11.35
CA HIS A 77 -3.82 -10.40 -11.17
C HIS A 77 -4.70 -11.05 -10.12
N ALA A 78 -5.02 -10.30 -9.07
CA ALA A 78 -5.84 -10.77 -7.97
C ALA A 78 -7.07 -9.86 -7.75
N PRO A 79 -8.13 -10.02 -8.56
CA PRO A 79 -9.37 -9.25 -8.40
C PRO A 79 -9.90 -9.34 -6.98
N ARG A 80 -10.36 -8.21 -6.44
CA ARG A 80 -10.97 -8.12 -5.11
C ARG A 80 -12.46 -7.86 -5.24
N GLN A 81 -13.24 -8.43 -4.32
CA GLN A 81 -14.68 -8.16 -4.24
C GLN A 81 -15.00 -6.76 -3.69
N TRP A 82 -13.97 -6.02 -3.29
CA TRP A 82 -14.06 -4.67 -2.75
C TRP A 82 -13.23 -3.69 -3.59
N THR A 83 -13.60 -2.41 -3.50
CA THR A 83 -12.88 -1.33 -4.18
C THR A 83 -11.43 -1.24 -3.71
N THR A 84 -10.50 -1.19 -4.66
CA THR A 84 -9.08 -1.01 -4.40
C THR A 84 -8.65 0.43 -4.70
N SER A 85 -7.47 0.83 -4.20
CA SER A 85 -6.89 2.15 -4.48
C SER A 85 -5.45 1.97 -4.99
N PRO A 86 -5.13 2.31 -6.26
CA PRO A 86 -6.06 2.90 -7.21
C PRO A 86 -7.05 1.83 -7.71
N ASP A 87 -8.22 2.27 -8.15
CA ASP A 87 -9.10 1.40 -8.89
C ASP A 87 -8.65 1.32 -10.36
N PHE A 88 -8.86 0.18 -11.01
CA PHE A 88 -8.57 -0.03 -12.44
C PHE A 88 -9.84 -0.52 -13.15
N PRO A 89 -10.78 0.39 -13.47
CA PRO A 89 -12.04 0.01 -14.10
C PRO A 89 -11.83 -0.76 -15.41
N GLY A 90 -12.56 -1.86 -15.60
CA GLY A 90 -12.50 -2.71 -16.79
C GLY A 90 -11.36 -3.75 -16.80
N LEU A 91 -10.37 -3.64 -15.91
CA LEU A 91 -9.22 -4.54 -15.91
C LEU A 91 -9.63 -6.01 -15.69
N SER A 92 -10.64 -6.28 -14.86
CA SER A 92 -11.14 -7.65 -14.62
C SER A 92 -11.79 -8.30 -15.82
N ASP A 93 -12.23 -7.51 -16.79
CA ASP A 93 -12.86 -8.01 -18.01
C ASP A 93 -11.80 -8.34 -19.08
N GLU A 94 -10.61 -7.73 -18.98
CA GLU A 94 -9.50 -7.89 -19.92
C GLU A 94 -8.41 -8.84 -19.41
N LEU A 95 -8.14 -8.83 -18.10
CA LEU A 95 -7.10 -9.64 -17.47
C LEU A 95 -7.71 -10.66 -16.49
N PRO A 96 -7.64 -11.98 -16.78
CA PRO A 96 -8.20 -13.00 -15.90
C PRO A 96 -7.55 -13.05 -14.51
N SER A 97 -8.30 -13.52 -13.52
CA SER A 97 -7.74 -13.83 -12.19
C SER A 97 -6.61 -14.86 -12.29
N GLY A 98 -5.49 -14.60 -11.62
CA GLY A 98 -4.30 -15.46 -11.62
C GLY A 98 -3.39 -15.30 -12.83
N ALA A 99 -3.78 -14.53 -13.85
CA ALA A 99 -2.90 -14.22 -14.97
C ALA A 99 -1.72 -13.34 -14.53
N PRO A 100 -0.54 -13.42 -15.18
CA PRO A 100 0.53 -12.46 -14.98
C PRO A 100 0.05 -11.01 -15.19
N MET A 101 0.65 -10.03 -14.51
CA MET A 101 0.33 -8.60 -14.67
C MET A 101 0.89 -7.99 -15.96
N ASP A 102 0.62 -8.63 -17.11
CA ASP A 102 0.99 -8.18 -18.45
C ASP A 102 -0.19 -7.49 -19.12
N HIS A 103 -0.23 -6.15 -19.05
CA HIS A 103 -1.31 -5.34 -19.59
C HIS A 103 -0.84 -3.89 -19.81
N PRO A 104 -1.37 -3.13 -20.80
CA PRO A 104 -0.91 -1.75 -21.08
C PRO A 104 -0.99 -0.76 -19.91
N LEU A 105 -1.84 -1.03 -18.91
CA LEU A 105 -1.93 -0.25 -17.68
C LEU A 105 -0.76 -0.48 -16.70
N PHE A 106 0.03 -1.53 -16.92
CA PHE A 106 1.20 -1.91 -16.11
C PHE A 106 2.45 -1.99 -17.00
N PRO A 107 2.94 -0.84 -17.49
CA PRO A 107 4.08 -0.83 -18.40
C PRO A 107 5.35 -1.36 -17.72
N ILE A 108 6.15 -2.13 -18.47
CA ILE A 108 7.48 -2.55 -18.06
C ILE A 108 8.40 -1.33 -18.04
N ILE A 109 8.97 -1.02 -16.88
CA ILE A 109 9.90 0.09 -16.70
C ILE A 109 11.37 -0.35 -16.67
N TRP A 110 11.61 -1.64 -16.44
CA TRP A 110 12.94 -2.22 -16.36
C TRP A 110 12.87 -3.71 -16.67
N SER A 111 13.83 -4.20 -17.44
CA SER A 111 14.05 -5.63 -17.66
C SER A 111 15.54 -5.92 -17.53
N ARG A 112 15.85 -7.11 -17.02
CA ARG A 112 17.22 -7.62 -17.06
C ARG A 112 17.51 -8.11 -18.47
N VAL A 113 18.54 -7.55 -19.10
CA VAL A 113 19.07 -8.00 -20.40
C VAL A 113 20.03 -9.17 -20.20
#